data_AF-A0A6C0EVS5-F1
#
_entry.id   AF-A0A6C0EVS5-F1
#
_cell.length_a   1.000
_cell.length_b   1.000
_cell.length_c   1.000
_cell.angle_alpha   90.00
_cell.angle_beta   90.00
_cell.angle_gamma   90.00
#
_symmetry.space_group_name_H-M   'P 1'
#
loop_
_entity.id
_entity.type
_entity.pdbx_description
1 polymer ?
#
loop_
_entity_poly.entity_id
_entity_poly.type
_entity_poly.pdbx_seq_one_letter_code
_entity_poly.pdbx_strand_id
1 'polypeptide(L)'
;MLSDAIDNTNQEEDAHFDMDIEYQDMRERINELYDIQKKELLTFIENENNSKITQMENPSTTSTASTASSYYYYDIESDLLKSDIENYMDTYGYETGTINLCIYQINVSGKVPFIQYILQKYNSQDKKHPDVIKFPTFNYVKGMDIMSYCQSILDMTFICYSENMKEENKGAYVYKGFTNNNNEFQLFFDCSLYNIDVHKLYRENDLYLTLMDEIVNHQSICNFKIDEEVVDFFMNHPNFVYLVDADEYYIETPIVAYTGCNYNQLEFSSIFGISTSKPESLMGPYYYFTDYQNAIKAGGWVNKEIQNRTKESSQTSSQTSSQKSSQKMVDYDEHGRFIKGGLIRFAIFPGNTKVTTNCLENSTDKSRITQNMLELDSSTMEYRNARNAIRFSDRDALWTQKYDSVYVGPMGLDNGDTYQEAPVWVLKNYEQQTPLTIHSIDKRTLKETWSREDKYYIY
;
A
#
# COMPACT_ATOMS: atom_id res chain seq x y z
N MET A 1 -35.56 -39.30 -13.70
CA MET A 1 -35.61 -37.94 -13.10
C MET A 1 -34.27 -37.66 -12.40
N LEU A 2 -33.19 -37.70 -13.16
CA LEU A 2 -31.82 -37.46 -12.70
C LEU A 2 -30.98 -37.11 -13.95
N SER A 3 -31.07 -35.85 -14.34
CA SER A 3 -30.05 -35.06 -15.04
C SER A 3 -30.49 -33.60 -14.87
N ASP A 4 -29.54 -32.68 -14.92
CA ASP A 4 -29.73 -31.22 -14.86
C ASP A 4 -29.52 -30.62 -13.47
N ALA A 5 -28.26 -30.64 -13.02
CA ALA A 5 -27.72 -29.68 -12.05
C ALA A 5 -26.18 -29.70 -12.03
N ILE A 6 -25.52 -29.48 -13.18
CA ILE A 6 -24.10 -29.11 -13.24
C ILE A 6 -23.95 -28.16 -14.42
N ASP A 7 -24.13 -26.84 -14.22
CA ASP A 7 -23.56 -25.82 -15.12
C ASP A 7 -23.66 -24.39 -14.54
N ASN A 8 -23.05 -24.13 -13.37
CA ASN A 8 -23.04 -22.77 -12.79
C ASN A 8 -21.70 -22.36 -12.14
N THR A 9 -20.60 -23.07 -12.44
CA THR A 9 -19.26 -22.76 -11.88
C THR A 9 -18.26 -22.22 -12.91
N ASN A 10 -18.62 -22.12 -14.19
CA ASN A 10 -17.70 -21.64 -15.24
C ASN A 10 -17.86 -20.14 -15.57
N GLN A 11 -18.94 -19.48 -15.14
CA GLN A 11 -19.18 -18.07 -15.50
C GLN A 11 -18.28 -17.07 -14.74
N GLU A 12 -17.68 -17.43 -13.61
CA GLU A 12 -16.80 -16.53 -12.83
C GLU A 12 -15.31 -16.66 -13.20
N GLU A 13 -14.86 -17.80 -13.76
CA GLU A 13 -13.51 -17.93 -14.32
C GLU A 13 -13.39 -17.18 -15.65
N ASP A 14 -14.45 -17.16 -16.46
CA ASP A 14 -14.50 -16.41 -17.71
C ASP A 14 -14.45 -14.89 -17.47
N ALA A 15 -15.10 -14.38 -16.42
CA ALA A 15 -15.07 -12.95 -16.07
C ALA A 15 -13.69 -12.47 -15.56
N HIS A 16 -12.91 -13.33 -14.91
CA HIS A 16 -11.55 -13.01 -14.45
C HIS A 16 -10.53 -13.09 -15.60
N PHE A 17 -10.78 -13.95 -16.59
CA PHE A 17 -9.98 -14.05 -17.81
C PHE A 17 -10.24 -12.86 -18.75
N ASP A 18 -11.49 -12.40 -18.85
CA ASP A 18 -11.85 -11.25 -19.68
C ASP A 18 -11.23 -9.93 -19.16
N MET A 19 -11.13 -9.73 -17.84
CA MET A 19 -10.52 -8.52 -17.26
C MET A 19 -8.98 -8.49 -17.46
N ASP A 20 -8.31 -9.64 -17.36
CA ASP A 20 -6.87 -9.77 -17.64
C ASP A 20 -6.59 -9.55 -19.13
N ILE A 21 -7.48 -9.99 -20.03
CA ILE A 21 -7.41 -9.72 -21.47
C ILE A 21 -7.67 -8.24 -21.76
N GLU A 22 -8.69 -7.63 -21.16
CA GLU A 22 -8.98 -6.20 -21.35
C GLU A 22 -7.84 -5.33 -20.82
N TYR A 23 -7.21 -5.66 -19.70
CA TYR A 23 -6.04 -4.94 -19.21
C TYR A 23 -4.81 -5.14 -20.12
N GLN A 24 -4.57 -6.35 -20.64
CA GLN A 24 -3.47 -6.57 -21.60
C GLN A 24 -3.74 -5.89 -22.95
N ASP A 25 -4.97 -5.93 -23.48
CA ASP A 25 -5.38 -5.22 -24.69
C ASP A 25 -5.30 -3.71 -24.49
N MET A 26 -5.70 -3.21 -23.32
CA MET A 26 -5.54 -1.81 -22.94
C MET A 26 -4.06 -1.45 -22.85
N ARG A 27 -3.21 -2.30 -22.24
CA ARG A 27 -1.76 -2.08 -22.14
C ARG A 27 -1.07 -2.11 -23.50
N GLU A 28 -1.45 -3.02 -24.39
CA GLU A 28 -0.96 -3.07 -25.76
C GLU A 28 -1.44 -1.84 -26.53
N ARG A 29 -2.71 -1.46 -26.43
CA ARG A 29 -3.23 -0.20 -26.97
C ARG A 29 -2.53 1.03 -26.39
N ILE A 30 -2.13 1.02 -25.13
CA ILE A 30 -1.38 2.10 -24.49
C ILE A 30 0.01 2.20 -25.11
N ASN A 31 0.71 1.08 -25.25
CA ASN A 31 2.02 1.06 -25.91
C ASN A 31 1.91 1.45 -27.40
N GLU A 32 0.85 1.00 -28.08
CA GLU A 32 0.54 1.41 -29.45
C GLU A 32 0.19 2.89 -29.53
N LEU A 33 -0.58 3.45 -28.59
CA LEU A 33 -0.88 4.88 -28.51
C LEU A 33 0.39 5.68 -28.21
N TYR A 34 1.27 5.21 -27.34
CA TYR A 34 2.59 5.82 -27.15
C TYR A 34 3.40 5.81 -28.44
N ASP A 35 3.39 4.71 -29.19
CA ASP A 35 4.12 4.61 -30.46
C ASP A 35 3.45 5.41 -31.60
N ILE A 36 2.11 5.49 -31.62
CA ILE A 36 1.32 6.29 -32.57
C ILE A 36 1.51 7.76 -32.26
N GLN A 37 1.30 8.21 -31.03
CA GLN A 37 1.54 9.59 -30.62
C GLN A 37 3.00 9.98 -30.82
N LYS A 38 3.96 9.09 -30.56
CA LYS A 38 5.37 9.34 -30.87
C LYS A 38 5.60 9.51 -32.38
N LYS A 39 4.96 8.70 -33.22
CA LYS A 39 5.04 8.84 -34.69
C LYS A 39 4.32 10.08 -35.19
N GLU A 40 3.14 10.38 -34.68
CA GLU A 40 2.34 11.57 -35.00
C GLU A 40 3.09 12.83 -34.56
N LEU A 41 3.72 12.82 -33.38
CA LEU A 41 4.58 13.89 -32.90
C LEU A 41 5.83 14.06 -33.78
N LEU A 42 6.48 12.97 -34.20
CA LEU A 42 7.58 13.05 -35.17
C LEU A 42 7.12 13.64 -36.52
N THR A 43 5.92 13.25 -36.97
CA THR A 43 5.32 13.75 -38.22
C THR A 43 4.89 15.21 -38.08
N PHE A 44 4.40 15.60 -36.90
CA PHE A 44 4.03 16.96 -36.53
C PHE A 44 5.27 17.85 -36.44
N ILE A 45 6.37 17.38 -35.85
CA ILE A 45 7.67 18.06 -35.84
C ILE A 45 8.22 18.24 -37.27
N GLU A 46 8.03 17.26 -38.16
CA GLU A 46 8.36 17.40 -39.59
C GLU A 46 7.48 18.44 -40.30
N ASN A 47 6.22 18.60 -39.87
CA ASN A 47 5.24 19.50 -40.48
C ASN A 47 5.23 20.93 -39.89
N GLU A 48 5.51 21.11 -38.60
CA GLU A 48 5.53 22.41 -37.90
C GLU A 48 6.79 23.23 -38.19
N ASN A 49 7.86 22.60 -38.68
CA ASN A 49 8.95 23.33 -39.33
C ASN A 49 8.48 24.17 -40.54
N ASN A 50 7.21 24.04 -40.97
CA ASN A 50 6.62 24.79 -42.10
C ASN A 50 5.48 25.77 -41.75
N SER A 51 4.99 25.93 -40.51
CA SER A 51 3.90 26.90 -40.25
C SER A 51 3.69 27.29 -38.78
N LYS A 52 3.59 28.61 -38.51
CA LYS A 52 3.48 29.26 -37.19
C LYS A 52 2.05 29.39 -36.64
N ILE A 53 1.90 29.08 -35.34
CA ILE A 53 1.29 29.78 -34.17
C ILE A 53 -0.14 30.37 -34.26
N THR A 54 -1.02 30.03 -33.29
CA THR A 54 -1.90 30.97 -32.51
C THR A 54 -2.45 30.32 -31.21
N GLN A 55 -2.56 31.11 -30.12
CA GLN A 55 -2.86 30.77 -28.71
C GLN A 55 -4.37 30.68 -28.35
N MET A 56 -4.71 29.99 -27.24
CA MET A 56 -6.05 30.00 -26.58
C MET A 56 -5.96 30.24 -25.05
N GLU A 57 -6.94 30.97 -24.52
CA GLU A 57 -7.07 31.43 -23.12
C GLU A 57 -7.95 30.51 -22.23
N ASN A 58 -7.69 30.53 -20.92
CA ASN A 58 -8.33 29.76 -19.84
C ASN A 58 -9.71 30.30 -19.38
N PRO A 59 -10.65 29.43 -18.94
CA PRO A 59 -11.86 29.86 -18.25
C PRO A 59 -11.80 29.69 -16.71
N SER A 60 -12.41 30.66 -16.05
CA SER A 60 -12.51 30.92 -14.60
C SER A 60 -13.42 29.96 -13.81
N THR A 61 -13.02 29.69 -12.56
CA THR A 61 -13.71 28.88 -11.54
C THR A 61 -14.78 29.65 -10.75
N THR A 62 -15.88 28.98 -10.42
CA THR A 62 -16.92 29.44 -9.47
C THR A 62 -17.09 28.45 -8.33
N SER A 63 -17.13 28.99 -7.10
CA SER A 63 -17.20 28.30 -5.81
C SER A 63 -18.63 28.02 -5.33
N THR A 64 -18.87 26.89 -4.66
CA THR A 64 -19.94 26.78 -3.64
C THR A 64 -19.66 25.77 -2.52
N ALA A 65 -19.69 26.32 -1.30
CA ALA A 65 -20.30 25.86 -0.04
C ALA A 65 -19.74 24.67 0.77
N SER A 66 -19.55 25.01 2.06
CA SER A 66 -18.93 24.30 3.17
C SER A 66 -19.75 23.17 3.78
N THR A 67 -19.07 22.06 4.02
CA THR A 67 -19.18 21.25 5.25
C THR A 67 -17.86 21.38 6.01
N ALA A 68 -17.88 21.20 7.33
CA ALA A 68 -16.74 21.41 8.23
C ALA A 68 -15.54 20.52 7.86
N SER A 69 -14.75 20.97 6.89
CA SER A 69 -13.50 20.36 6.51
C SER A 69 -12.47 20.79 7.54
N SER A 70 -11.82 19.82 8.18
CA SER A 70 -10.55 20.07 8.86
C SER A 70 -9.64 20.79 7.86
N TYR A 71 -9.37 22.07 8.10
CA TYR A 71 -8.43 22.85 7.29
C TYR A 71 -7.05 22.24 7.51
N TYR A 72 -6.64 21.35 6.62
CA TYR A 72 -5.24 20.98 6.46
C TYR A 72 -4.64 21.86 5.35
N TYR A 73 -3.35 22.07 5.46
CA TYR A 73 -2.56 22.76 4.46
C TYR A 73 -1.37 21.88 4.09
N TYR A 74 -1.02 21.92 2.81
CA TYR A 74 0.16 21.27 2.31
C TYR A 74 1.16 22.35 1.88
N ASP A 75 2.33 22.37 2.50
CA ASP A 75 3.31 23.47 2.38
C ASP A 75 3.94 23.62 0.97
N ILE A 76 3.51 22.77 0.05
CA ILE A 76 3.75 22.91 -1.38
C ILE A 76 3.09 24.15 -2.00
N GLU A 77 2.03 24.68 -1.38
CA GLU A 77 1.30 25.84 -1.90
C GLU A 77 1.99 27.19 -1.56
N SER A 78 3.18 27.15 -0.96
CA SER A 78 3.99 28.31 -0.62
C SER A 78 4.84 28.83 -1.80
N ASP A 79 5.56 29.94 -1.59
CA ASP A 79 6.50 30.57 -2.54
C ASP A 79 7.67 29.65 -3.01
N LEU A 80 7.69 28.38 -2.59
CA LEU A 80 8.71 27.39 -2.96
C LEU A 80 8.59 26.94 -4.41
N LEU A 81 7.37 26.89 -4.95
CA LEU A 81 7.14 26.45 -6.32
C LEU A 81 7.17 27.63 -7.30
N LYS A 82 7.85 27.42 -8.42
CA LYS A 82 7.79 28.32 -9.56
C LYS A 82 6.53 28.03 -10.36
N SER A 83 5.90 29.08 -10.88
CA SER A 83 4.78 28.97 -11.83
C SER A 83 5.27 28.94 -13.27
N ASP A 84 4.47 28.38 -14.17
CA ASP A 84 4.66 28.45 -15.63
C ASP A 84 6.02 27.92 -16.11
N ILE A 85 6.11 26.59 -16.20
CA ILE A 85 7.34 25.91 -16.60
C ILE A 85 7.78 26.25 -18.02
N GLU A 86 6.84 26.50 -18.94
CA GLU A 86 7.16 26.74 -20.35
C GLU A 86 7.84 28.10 -20.50
N ASN A 87 7.26 29.15 -19.91
CA ASN A 87 7.88 30.46 -19.88
C ASN A 87 9.24 30.44 -19.17
N TYR A 88 9.39 29.65 -18.10
CA TYR A 88 10.67 29.49 -17.42
C TYR A 88 11.71 28.84 -18.34
N MET A 89 11.36 27.73 -19.00
CA MET A 89 12.29 27.05 -19.90
C MET A 89 12.73 27.95 -21.06
N ASP A 90 11.82 28.70 -21.66
CA ASP A 90 12.11 29.65 -22.72
C ASP A 90 12.99 30.80 -22.24
N THR A 91 12.68 31.38 -21.07
CA THR A 91 13.42 32.51 -20.49
C THR A 91 14.88 32.15 -20.21
N TYR A 92 15.13 30.94 -19.71
CA TYR A 92 16.47 30.48 -19.36
C TYR A 92 17.14 29.67 -20.49
N GLY A 93 16.47 29.50 -21.64
CA GLY A 93 17.05 28.89 -22.84
C GLY A 93 17.34 27.39 -22.72
N TYR A 94 16.48 26.63 -22.03
CA TYR A 94 16.60 25.18 -21.93
C TYR A 94 16.26 24.52 -23.27
N GLU A 95 17.21 23.79 -23.85
CA GLU A 95 17.01 23.05 -25.10
C GLU A 95 16.51 21.62 -24.86
N THR A 96 16.89 21.04 -23.72
CA THR A 96 16.49 19.71 -23.27
C THR A 96 16.37 19.67 -21.75
N GLY A 97 15.60 18.71 -21.24
CA GLY A 97 15.43 18.49 -19.81
C GLY A 97 14.76 17.16 -19.49
N THR A 98 14.77 16.79 -18.22
CA THR A 98 14.05 15.63 -17.70
C THR A 98 12.92 16.14 -16.83
N ILE A 99 11.69 15.79 -17.20
CA ILE A 99 10.47 16.16 -16.49
C ILE A 99 10.04 14.99 -15.63
N ASN A 100 9.97 15.20 -14.32
CA ASN A 100 9.45 14.26 -13.34
C ASN A 100 8.10 14.77 -12.84
N LEU A 101 7.08 13.93 -12.87
CA LEU A 101 5.76 14.27 -12.36
C LEU A 101 5.64 13.83 -10.90
N CYS A 102 5.55 14.79 -10.00
CA CYS A 102 5.25 14.62 -8.59
C CYS A 102 3.73 14.69 -8.39
N ILE A 103 3.06 13.61 -8.78
CA ILE A 103 1.61 13.48 -8.70
C ILE A 103 1.26 13.00 -7.29
N TYR A 104 0.38 13.73 -6.60
CA TYR A 104 -0.02 13.38 -5.24
C TYR A 104 -1.52 13.49 -5.03
N GLN A 105 -2.01 12.81 -4.00
CA GLN A 105 -3.35 13.03 -3.44
C GLN A 105 -3.27 13.19 -1.93
N ILE A 106 -4.18 13.96 -1.36
CA ILE A 106 -4.42 14.04 0.07
C ILE A 106 -5.64 13.18 0.38
N ASN A 107 -5.40 12.05 1.01
CA ASN A 107 -6.45 11.11 1.40
C ASN A 107 -7.07 11.57 2.72
N VAL A 108 -8.39 11.76 2.71
CA VAL A 108 -9.16 12.24 3.87
C VAL A 108 -10.09 11.16 4.47
N SER A 109 -9.97 9.92 4.01
CA SER A 109 -10.80 8.79 4.48
C SER A 109 -10.30 8.17 5.79
N GLY A 110 -9.05 8.47 6.20
CA GLY A 110 -8.45 7.98 7.43
C GLY A 110 -8.77 8.80 8.68
N LYS A 111 -8.08 8.49 9.80
CA LYS A 111 -8.20 9.21 11.08
C LYS A 111 -7.93 10.71 10.92
N VAL A 112 -6.88 11.02 10.16
CA VAL A 112 -6.42 12.35 9.81
C VAL A 112 -6.01 12.36 8.34
N PRO A 113 -6.02 13.52 7.66
CA PRO A 113 -5.55 13.62 6.29
C PRO A 113 -4.09 13.19 6.15
N PHE A 114 -3.73 12.54 5.03
CA PHE A 114 -2.36 12.13 4.76
C PHE A 114 -2.03 12.16 3.26
N ILE A 115 -0.76 12.41 2.94
CA ILE A 115 -0.27 12.51 1.56
C ILE A 115 0.06 11.11 1.01
N GLN A 116 -0.31 10.88 -0.24
CA GLN A 116 0.14 9.75 -1.03
C GLN A 116 0.69 10.24 -2.37
N TYR A 117 1.81 9.69 -2.80
CA TYR A 117 2.41 9.99 -4.10
C TYR A 117 2.17 8.86 -5.08
N ILE A 118 1.91 9.19 -6.35
CA ILE A 118 1.89 8.18 -7.41
C ILE A 118 3.30 8.03 -7.94
N LEU A 119 3.84 6.81 -7.80
CA LEU A 119 5.10 6.41 -8.40
C LEU A 119 4.88 5.32 -9.45
N GLN A 120 5.72 5.33 -10.48
CA GLN A 120 5.73 4.39 -11.58
C GLN A 120 6.78 3.30 -11.37
N LYS A 121 6.37 2.04 -11.42
CA LYS A 121 7.24 0.86 -11.46
C LYS A 121 7.72 0.61 -12.89
N TYR A 122 9.02 0.44 -13.04
CA TYR A 122 9.59 -0.07 -14.28
C TYR A 122 9.24 -1.53 -14.49
N ASN A 123 9.07 -1.89 -15.76
CA ASN A 123 8.84 -3.28 -16.15
C ASN A 123 9.97 -4.18 -15.61
N SER A 124 9.61 -5.37 -15.13
CA SER A 124 10.57 -6.39 -14.67
C SER A 124 11.63 -6.78 -15.72
N GLN A 125 11.35 -6.55 -17.00
CA GLN A 125 12.25 -6.78 -18.13
C GLN A 125 13.12 -5.55 -18.48
N ASP A 126 12.98 -4.44 -17.75
CA ASP A 126 13.86 -3.28 -17.95
C ASP A 126 15.32 -3.69 -17.70
N LYS A 127 16.19 -3.30 -18.63
CA LYS A 127 17.60 -3.73 -18.61
C LYS A 127 18.40 -3.06 -17.50
N LYS A 128 17.96 -1.90 -17.02
CA LYS A 128 18.70 -1.05 -16.08
C LYS A 128 18.04 -1.02 -14.70
N HIS A 129 16.71 -0.98 -14.65
CA HIS A 129 15.95 -0.73 -13.43
C HIS A 129 14.76 -1.70 -13.26
N PRO A 130 14.96 -3.04 -13.30
CA PRO A 130 13.85 -3.98 -13.20
C PRO A 130 13.16 -3.89 -11.84
N ASP A 131 11.83 -3.73 -11.85
CA ASP A 131 11.00 -3.64 -10.63
C ASP A 131 11.42 -2.50 -9.67
N VAL A 132 12.05 -1.44 -10.19
CA VAL A 132 12.34 -0.19 -9.45
C VAL A 132 11.19 0.79 -9.65
N ILE A 133 10.83 1.51 -8.59
CA ILE A 133 9.73 2.47 -8.56
C ILE A 133 10.28 3.89 -8.47
N LYS A 134 9.83 4.78 -9.35
CA LYS A 134 10.23 6.20 -9.34
C LYS A 134 9.12 7.14 -9.78
N PHE A 135 9.37 8.45 -9.83
CA PHE A 135 8.40 9.37 -10.45
C PHE A 135 8.15 8.99 -11.92
N PRO A 136 6.91 9.13 -12.43
CA PRO A 136 6.68 9.17 -13.87
C PRO A 136 7.58 10.23 -14.51
N THR A 137 8.32 9.86 -15.55
CA THR A 137 9.34 10.74 -16.14
C THR A 137 9.28 10.73 -17.67
N PHE A 138 9.49 11.88 -18.28
CA PHE A 138 9.76 11.99 -19.72
C PHE A 138 10.86 13.02 -20.03
N ASN A 139 11.42 12.94 -21.24
CA ASN A 139 12.45 13.88 -21.67
C ASN A 139 11.81 15.01 -22.48
N TYR A 140 12.06 16.24 -22.06
CA TYR A 140 11.74 17.45 -22.78
C TYR A 140 12.76 17.73 -23.87
N VAL A 141 12.26 18.20 -25.01
CA VAL A 141 13.04 18.80 -26.10
C VAL A 141 12.33 20.09 -26.49
N LYS A 142 13.09 21.14 -26.79
CA LYS A 142 12.56 22.45 -27.15
C LYS A 142 11.47 22.38 -28.23
N GLY A 143 10.40 23.13 -28.01
CA GLY A 143 9.21 23.15 -28.85
C GLY A 143 8.15 22.12 -28.47
N MET A 144 8.43 21.21 -27.54
CA MET A 144 7.42 20.33 -26.95
C MET A 144 6.50 21.12 -26.02
N ASP A 145 5.19 20.94 -26.16
CA ASP A 145 4.19 21.38 -25.19
C ASP A 145 4.24 20.45 -23.96
N ILE A 146 4.78 20.98 -22.87
CA ILE A 146 5.05 20.20 -21.66
C ILE A 146 3.74 19.86 -20.96
N MET A 147 2.81 20.82 -20.92
CA MET A 147 1.57 20.68 -20.18
C MET A 147 0.62 19.70 -20.87
N SER A 148 0.52 19.73 -22.20
CA SER A 148 -0.24 18.74 -22.98
C SER A 148 0.30 17.32 -22.79
N TYR A 149 1.63 17.16 -22.69
CA TYR A 149 2.23 15.84 -22.43
C TYR A 149 1.97 15.38 -20.99
N CYS A 150 2.10 16.28 -20.00
CA CYS A 150 1.73 15.99 -18.62
C CYS A 150 0.26 15.58 -18.50
N GLN A 151 -0.63 16.29 -19.21
CA GLN A 151 -2.05 16.00 -19.25
C GLN A 151 -2.31 14.58 -19.74
N SER A 152 -1.64 14.18 -20.83
CA SER A 152 -1.75 12.82 -21.37
C SER A 152 -1.30 11.76 -20.36
N ILE A 153 -0.19 11.98 -19.65
CA ILE A 153 0.31 11.04 -18.62
C ILE A 153 -0.68 10.95 -17.45
N LEU A 154 -1.22 12.08 -16.99
CA LEU A 154 -2.17 12.14 -15.89
C LEU A 154 -3.49 11.45 -16.27
N ASP A 155 -4.03 11.75 -17.45
CA ASP A 155 -5.24 11.12 -17.96
C ASP A 155 -5.07 9.60 -18.04
N MET A 156 -3.92 9.13 -18.54
CA MET A 156 -3.57 7.71 -18.55
C MET A 156 -3.44 7.10 -17.15
N THR A 157 -2.80 7.82 -16.23
CA THR A 157 -2.62 7.39 -14.84
C THR A 157 -3.97 7.15 -14.18
N PHE A 158 -4.91 8.08 -14.35
CA PHE A 158 -6.21 7.98 -13.70
C PHE A 158 -7.18 7.05 -14.42
N ILE A 159 -7.03 6.81 -15.73
CA ILE A 159 -7.80 5.75 -16.41
C ILE A 159 -7.65 4.42 -15.64
N CYS A 160 -6.43 4.08 -15.22
CA CYS A 160 -6.14 2.86 -14.45
C CYS A 160 -6.82 2.79 -13.07
N TYR A 161 -7.26 3.92 -12.51
CA TYR A 161 -7.95 3.99 -11.22
C TYR A 161 -9.47 4.24 -11.37
N SER A 162 -9.96 4.45 -12.60
CA SER A 162 -11.23 5.15 -12.85
C SER A 162 -12.45 4.29 -13.18
N GLU A 163 -12.45 2.97 -12.95
CA GLU A 163 -13.62 2.12 -13.28
C GLU A 163 -14.96 2.65 -12.71
N ASN A 164 -14.92 3.49 -11.66
CA ASN A 164 -16.09 4.12 -11.05
C ASN A 164 -16.04 5.66 -11.00
N MET A 165 -15.21 6.33 -11.81
CA MET A 165 -15.17 7.79 -11.80
C MET A 165 -16.46 8.40 -12.37
N LYS A 166 -17.02 9.34 -11.62
CA LYS A 166 -18.06 10.24 -12.15
C LYS A 166 -17.44 11.15 -13.21
N GLU A 167 -18.14 11.38 -14.32
CA GLU A 167 -17.66 12.26 -15.40
C GLU A 167 -17.29 13.67 -14.93
N GLU A 168 -17.95 14.15 -13.87
CA GLU A 168 -17.69 15.47 -13.27
C GLU A 168 -16.27 15.65 -12.71
N ASN A 169 -15.53 14.55 -12.47
CA ASN A 169 -14.17 14.57 -11.93
C ASN A 169 -13.08 14.24 -12.98
N LYS A 170 -13.43 14.05 -14.25
CA LYS A 170 -12.43 13.81 -15.31
C LYS A 170 -11.58 15.07 -15.53
N GLY A 171 -10.25 14.91 -15.48
CA GLY A 171 -9.30 16.01 -15.60
C GLY A 171 -9.19 16.91 -14.36
N ALA A 172 -9.68 16.44 -13.20
CA ALA A 172 -9.71 17.21 -11.96
C ALA A 172 -8.37 17.16 -11.21
N TYR A 173 -7.27 17.49 -11.90
CA TYR A 173 -5.97 17.71 -11.26
C TYR A 173 -5.55 19.17 -11.37
N VAL A 174 -4.85 19.62 -10.35
CA VAL A 174 -4.42 21.01 -10.21
C VAL A 174 -2.91 21.05 -10.28
N TYR A 175 -2.37 21.70 -11.32
CA TYR A 175 -0.95 22.01 -11.40
C TYR A 175 -0.61 23.04 -10.31
N LYS A 176 0.31 22.67 -9.41
CA LYS A 176 0.74 23.52 -8.29
C LYS A 176 2.01 24.31 -8.58
N GLY A 177 2.74 23.95 -9.63
CA GLY A 177 4.02 24.56 -10.00
C GLY A 177 5.13 23.52 -10.10
N PHE A 178 6.37 23.99 -10.11
CA PHE A 178 7.54 23.12 -10.25
C PHE A 178 8.74 23.61 -9.43
N THR A 179 9.62 22.66 -9.11
CA THR A 179 11.02 22.93 -8.74
C THR A 179 11.94 22.46 -9.86
N ASN A 180 13.16 22.97 -9.88
CA ASN A 180 14.16 22.49 -10.82
C ASN A 180 15.55 22.47 -10.19
N ASN A 181 16.32 21.46 -10.58
CA ASN A 181 17.75 21.35 -10.28
C ASN A 181 18.48 21.09 -11.60
N ASN A 182 19.19 22.09 -12.11
CA ASN A 182 19.81 22.04 -13.44
C ASN A 182 18.78 21.74 -14.54
N ASN A 183 18.91 20.60 -15.21
CA ASN A 183 18.03 20.13 -16.30
C ASN A 183 16.95 19.15 -15.81
N GLU A 184 16.82 18.93 -14.51
CA GLU A 184 15.78 18.09 -13.93
C GLU A 184 14.69 18.98 -13.33
N PHE A 185 13.45 18.72 -13.72
CA PHE A 185 12.27 19.49 -13.31
C PHE A 185 11.31 18.55 -12.59
N GLN A 186 10.84 18.96 -11.41
CA GLN A 186 9.83 18.25 -10.63
C GLN A 186 8.53 19.05 -10.67
N LEU A 187 7.52 18.54 -11.36
CA LEU A 187 6.25 19.21 -11.58
C LEU A 187 5.20 18.60 -10.66
N PHE A 188 4.49 19.45 -9.92
CA PHE A 188 3.58 18.98 -8.89
C PHE A 188 2.13 19.10 -9.33
N PHE A 189 1.40 17.98 -9.15
CA PHE A 189 0.00 17.86 -9.50
C PHE A 189 -0.79 17.33 -8.31
N ASP A 190 -1.73 18.14 -7.85
CA ASP A 190 -2.70 17.74 -6.82
C ASP A 190 -3.89 17.06 -7.47
N CYS A 191 -4.08 15.80 -7.12
CA CYS A 191 -5.14 14.95 -7.64
C CYS A 191 -6.09 14.49 -6.53
N SER A 192 -6.16 15.23 -5.42
CA SER A 192 -6.99 14.87 -4.25
C SER A 192 -8.47 14.75 -4.60
N LEU A 193 -8.94 15.42 -5.66
CA LEU A 193 -10.32 15.32 -6.15
C LEU A 193 -10.68 13.94 -6.72
N TYR A 194 -9.69 13.14 -7.11
CA TYR A 194 -9.92 11.77 -7.58
C TYR A 194 -10.35 10.85 -6.44
N ASN A 195 -9.91 11.13 -5.21
CA ASN A 195 -10.14 10.32 -4.01
C ASN A 195 -10.01 8.81 -4.31
N ILE A 196 -8.80 8.38 -4.67
CA ILE A 196 -8.56 6.96 -4.98
C ILE A 196 -8.69 6.16 -3.69
N ASP A 197 -9.73 5.31 -3.66
CA ASP A 197 -10.02 4.38 -2.58
C ASP A 197 -9.17 3.09 -2.68
N VAL A 198 -9.51 2.13 -1.83
CA VAL A 198 -8.86 0.81 -1.79
C VAL A 198 -9.00 0.10 -3.13
N HIS A 199 -7.87 -0.31 -3.69
CA HIS A 199 -7.83 -1.00 -4.98
C HIS A 199 -6.96 -2.26 -4.92
N LYS A 200 -7.29 -3.20 -5.81
CA LYS A 200 -6.53 -4.44 -5.97
C LYS A 200 -5.35 -4.17 -6.90
N LEU A 201 -4.15 -4.53 -6.48
CA LEU A 201 -2.92 -4.39 -7.27
C LEU A 201 -2.20 -5.73 -7.41
N TYR A 202 -1.75 -5.96 -8.63
CA TYR A 202 -0.93 -7.07 -9.08
C TYR A 202 0.50 -6.59 -9.33
N ARG A 203 1.42 -7.55 -9.44
CA ARG A 203 2.83 -7.26 -9.74
C ARG A 203 3.01 -6.53 -11.06
N GLU A 204 2.16 -6.80 -12.06
CA GLU A 204 2.20 -6.20 -13.39
C GLU A 204 1.63 -4.78 -13.42
N ASN A 205 0.99 -4.31 -12.35
CA ASN A 205 0.63 -2.91 -12.28
C ASN A 205 1.88 -2.05 -12.14
N ASP A 206 1.91 -0.97 -12.92
CA ASP A 206 3.05 -0.07 -13.00
C ASP A 206 2.84 1.20 -12.20
N LEU A 207 1.69 1.41 -11.55
CA LEU A 207 1.37 2.62 -10.80
C LEU A 207 1.02 2.28 -9.36
N TYR A 208 1.67 2.98 -8.42
CA TYR A 208 1.49 2.76 -7.00
C TYR A 208 1.30 4.07 -6.27
N LEU A 209 0.23 4.15 -5.46
CA LEU A 209 0.09 5.17 -4.43
C LEU A 209 0.97 4.80 -3.23
N THR A 210 2.02 5.57 -2.99
CA THR A 210 3.02 5.34 -1.95
C THR A 210 2.85 6.30 -0.79
N LEU A 211 3.04 5.80 0.42
CA LEU A 211 3.12 6.61 1.63
C LEU A 211 4.51 7.24 1.76
N MET A 212 4.58 8.36 2.46
CA MET A 212 5.87 8.98 2.75
C MET A 212 6.79 8.09 3.60
N ASP A 213 6.20 7.28 4.49
CA ASP A 213 6.92 6.25 5.26
C ASP A 213 7.55 5.19 4.34
N GLU A 214 6.87 4.79 3.26
CA GLU A 214 7.43 3.86 2.26
C GLU A 214 8.60 4.49 1.51
N ILE A 215 8.48 5.76 1.13
CA ILE A 215 9.50 6.49 0.37
C ILE A 215 10.74 6.73 1.22
N VAL A 216 10.59 7.34 2.39
CA VAL A 216 11.72 7.86 3.19
C VAL A 216 12.29 6.78 4.11
N ASN A 217 11.43 6.05 4.84
CA ASN A 217 11.88 5.14 5.88
C ASN A 217 12.14 3.73 5.34
N HIS A 218 11.20 3.18 4.56
CA HIS A 218 11.35 1.83 4.00
C HIS A 218 12.12 1.80 2.67
N GLN A 219 12.16 2.90 1.93
CA GLN A 219 12.73 3.01 0.57
C GLN A 219 12.23 1.92 -0.37
N SER A 220 11.01 1.44 -0.13
CA SER A 220 10.39 0.34 -0.83
C SER A 220 8.89 0.30 -0.54
N ILE A 221 8.13 -0.22 -1.51
CA ILE A 221 6.71 -0.56 -1.36
C ILE A 221 6.56 -2.04 -1.64
N CYS A 222 5.96 -2.76 -0.70
CA CYS A 222 5.94 -4.22 -0.69
C CYS A 222 7.37 -4.77 -0.78
N ASN A 223 7.77 -5.28 -1.95
CA ASN A 223 9.11 -5.80 -2.22
C ASN A 223 9.81 -5.10 -3.40
N PHE A 224 9.29 -3.97 -3.85
CA PHE A 224 9.85 -3.17 -4.94
C PHE A 224 10.66 -2.01 -4.35
N LYS A 225 11.89 -1.82 -4.83
CA LYS A 225 12.77 -0.75 -4.35
C LYS A 225 12.31 0.58 -4.94
N ILE A 226 12.26 1.62 -4.11
CA ILE A 226 12.07 3.00 -4.57
C ILE A 226 13.44 3.56 -4.99
N ASP A 227 13.47 4.23 -6.13
CA ASP A 227 14.68 4.82 -6.68
C ASP A 227 15.29 5.86 -5.74
N GLU A 228 16.61 5.85 -5.62
CA GLU A 228 17.35 6.71 -4.68
C GLU A 228 17.14 8.19 -4.99
N GLU A 229 16.94 8.57 -6.26
CA GLU A 229 16.66 9.95 -6.65
C GLU A 229 15.34 10.47 -6.03
N VAL A 230 14.34 9.59 -5.89
CA VAL A 230 13.06 9.94 -5.23
C VAL A 230 13.27 10.11 -3.73
N VAL A 231 14.01 9.19 -3.10
CA VAL A 231 14.31 9.26 -1.67
C VAL A 231 15.09 10.54 -1.35
N ASP A 232 16.16 10.79 -2.10
CA ASP A 232 17.02 11.95 -1.94
C ASP A 232 16.25 13.25 -2.18
N PHE A 233 15.29 13.27 -3.12
CA PHE A 233 14.43 14.42 -3.34
C PHE A 233 13.69 14.82 -2.05
N PHE A 234 12.98 13.89 -1.40
CA PHE A 234 12.22 14.19 -0.19
C PHE A 234 13.09 14.44 1.03
N MET A 235 14.24 13.76 1.13
CA MET A 235 15.21 14.00 2.20
C MET A 235 15.83 15.40 2.14
N ASN A 236 16.03 15.93 0.93
CA ASN A 236 16.56 17.28 0.72
C ASN A 236 15.46 18.37 0.76
N HIS A 237 14.19 18.00 0.69
CA HIS A 237 13.06 18.92 0.67
C HIS A 237 11.96 18.50 1.67
N PRO A 238 12.23 18.60 2.99
CA PRO A 238 11.31 18.11 4.03
C PRO A 238 9.94 18.79 4.02
N ASN A 239 9.79 19.97 3.39
CA ASN A 239 8.51 20.66 3.26
C ASN A 239 7.49 19.86 2.42
N PHE A 240 7.95 18.94 1.57
CA PHE A 240 7.06 18.07 0.79
C PHE A 240 6.63 16.79 1.54
N VAL A 241 7.13 16.57 2.76
CA VAL A 241 6.92 15.33 3.52
C VAL A 241 5.67 15.39 4.41
N TYR A 242 5.30 16.59 4.89
CA TYR A 242 4.31 16.75 5.95
C TYR A 242 3.10 17.59 5.52
N LEU A 243 1.95 17.27 6.10
CA LEU A 243 0.80 18.17 6.15
C LEU A 243 0.83 18.94 7.47
N VAL A 244 0.26 20.13 7.46
CA VAL A 244 0.01 20.92 8.66
C VAL A 244 -1.49 21.18 8.82
N ASP A 245 -1.94 21.34 10.06
CA ASP A 245 -3.32 21.74 10.35
C ASP A 245 -3.48 23.26 10.33
N ALA A 246 -4.70 23.73 10.64
CA ALA A 246 -5.05 25.14 10.68
C ALA A 246 -4.27 25.96 11.72
N ASP A 247 -3.70 25.29 12.73
CA ASP A 247 -2.92 25.89 13.80
C ASP A 247 -1.40 25.76 13.53
N GLU A 248 -1.02 25.37 12.30
CA GLU A 248 0.35 25.16 11.83
C GLU A 248 1.09 24.01 12.53
N TYR A 249 0.36 23.06 13.15
CA TYR A 249 0.97 21.85 13.69
C TYR A 249 1.05 20.76 12.63
N TYR A 250 2.16 20.02 12.62
CA TYR A 250 2.31 18.86 11.75
C TYR A 250 1.26 17.80 12.08
N ILE A 251 0.53 17.39 11.06
CA ILE A 251 -0.36 16.24 11.11
C ILE A 251 0.51 14.98 11.09
N GLU A 252 0.13 13.99 11.90
CA GLU A 252 0.82 12.70 11.97
C GLU A 252 0.89 12.03 10.58
N THR A 253 2.10 11.76 10.10
CA THR A 253 2.33 10.95 8.90
C THR A 253 2.08 9.47 9.23
N PRO A 254 1.25 8.76 8.45
CA PRO A 254 0.97 7.35 8.73
C PRO A 254 2.20 6.47 8.48
N ILE A 255 2.26 5.36 9.22
CA ILE A 255 3.21 4.26 9.00
C ILE A 255 2.57 3.25 8.05
N VAL A 256 3.36 2.67 7.14
CA VAL A 256 2.92 1.52 6.35
C VAL A 256 2.93 0.26 7.19
N ALA A 257 1.82 -0.46 7.20
CA ALA A 257 1.76 -1.77 7.84
C ALA A 257 0.94 -2.74 7.00
N TYR A 258 1.10 -4.02 7.29
CA TYR A 258 0.52 -5.09 6.51
C TYR A 258 -0.18 -6.12 7.39
N THR A 259 -1.18 -6.76 6.80
CA THR A 259 -1.79 -7.98 7.35
C THR A 259 -1.90 -9.01 6.23
N GLY A 260 -1.52 -10.25 6.53
CA GLY A 260 -1.72 -11.38 5.64
C GLY A 260 -2.87 -12.25 6.09
N CYS A 261 -3.67 -12.74 5.13
CA CYS A 261 -4.74 -13.67 5.40
C CYS A 261 -5.04 -14.56 4.19
N ASN A 262 -5.94 -15.53 4.38
CA ASN A 262 -6.48 -16.26 3.24
C ASN A 262 -7.36 -15.35 2.37
N TYR A 263 -7.56 -15.73 1.11
CA TYR A 263 -8.29 -14.92 0.14
C TYR A 263 -9.73 -14.56 0.54
N ASN A 264 -10.45 -15.47 1.22
CA ASN A 264 -11.83 -15.20 1.65
C ASN A 264 -11.94 -14.07 2.67
N GLN A 265 -10.90 -13.87 3.48
CA GLN A 265 -10.84 -12.78 4.46
C GLN A 265 -10.32 -11.47 3.87
N LEU A 266 -9.67 -11.55 2.71
CA LEU A 266 -8.94 -10.44 2.11
C LEU A 266 -9.87 -9.31 1.70
N GLU A 267 -10.91 -9.63 0.92
CA GLU A 267 -11.91 -8.67 0.46
C GLU A 267 -12.76 -8.10 1.60
N PHE A 268 -13.10 -8.92 2.59
CA PHE A 268 -13.81 -8.43 3.78
C PHE A 268 -12.95 -7.41 4.55
N SER A 269 -11.69 -7.76 4.81
CA SER A 269 -10.80 -6.92 5.63
C SER A 269 -10.30 -5.68 4.89
N SER A 270 -10.38 -5.65 3.56
CA SER A 270 -10.04 -4.46 2.79
C SER A 270 -11.15 -3.41 2.81
N ILE A 271 -12.40 -3.83 3.02
CA ILE A 271 -13.55 -2.93 3.14
C ILE A 271 -13.73 -2.50 4.60
N PHE A 272 -13.65 -3.44 5.53
CA PHE A 272 -13.97 -3.24 6.95
C PHE A 272 -12.75 -3.16 7.86
N GLY A 273 -11.55 -3.07 7.31
CA GLY A 273 -10.31 -3.10 8.08
C GLY A 273 -10.11 -4.41 8.86
N ILE A 274 -9.11 -4.39 9.74
CA ILE A 274 -8.80 -5.50 10.64
C ILE A 274 -9.75 -5.47 11.83
N SER A 275 -10.22 -6.65 12.25
CA SER A 275 -10.99 -6.84 13.49
C SER A 275 -10.07 -7.02 14.69
N THR A 276 -10.58 -6.75 15.90
CA THR A 276 -9.83 -6.98 17.14
C THR A 276 -9.40 -8.43 17.28
N SER A 277 -8.20 -8.63 17.82
CA SER A 277 -7.65 -9.94 18.11
C SER A 277 -8.31 -10.59 19.32
N LYS A 278 -7.84 -11.80 19.70
CA LYS A 278 -8.38 -12.55 20.83
C LYS A 278 -7.87 -11.97 22.17
N PRO A 279 -8.60 -12.16 23.28
CA PRO A 279 -8.15 -11.71 24.60
C PRO A 279 -6.75 -12.22 25.00
N GLU A 280 -6.35 -13.39 24.50
CA GLU A 280 -5.07 -14.03 24.79
C GLU A 280 -3.87 -13.39 24.06
N SER A 281 -4.14 -12.49 23.10
CA SER A 281 -3.11 -11.82 22.31
C SER A 281 -2.15 -11.01 23.19
N LEU A 282 -0.91 -10.85 22.71
CA LEU A 282 0.23 -10.35 23.47
C LEU A 282 -0.02 -9.03 24.24
N MET A 283 -0.84 -8.15 23.68
CA MET A 283 -1.17 -6.81 24.17
C MET A 283 -2.69 -6.62 24.31
N GLY A 284 -3.43 -7.72 24.46
CA GLY A 284 -4.89 -7.74 24.57
C GLY A 284 -5.64 -7.76 23.21
N PRO A 285 -6.99 -7.70 23.25
CA PRO A 285 -7.87 -7.88 22.09
C PRO A 285 -7.99 -6.59 21.25
N TYR A 286 -6.91 -6.23 20.55
CA TYR A 286 -6.78 -4.98 19.77
C TYR A 286 -6.46 -5.25 18.30
N TYR A 287 -6.13 -4.21 17.53
CA TYR A 287 -5.87 -4.32 16.08
C TYR A 287 -4.38 -4.54 15.83
N TYR A 288 -4.01 -5.64 15.17
CA TYR A 288 -2.62 -6.07 15.01
C TYR A 288 -2.16 -5.96 13.56
N PHE A 289 -0.99 -5.33 13.38
CA PHE A 289 -0.34 -5.15 12.09
C PHE A 289 1.13 -5.54 12.20
N THR A 290 1.73 -5.85 11.06
CA THR A 290 3.14 -6.24 10.97
C THR A 290 3.74 -5.73 9.68
N ASP A 291 4.97 -6.12 9.37
CA ASP A 291 5.62 -5.75 8.13
C ASP A 291 5.23 -6.67 6.96
N TYR A 292 5.73 -6.33 5.76
CA TYR A 292 5.47 -7.10 4.55
C TYR A 292 5.87 -8.58 4.69
N GLN A 293 7.04 -8.88 5.28
CA GLN A 293 7.56 -10.25 5.37
C GLN A 293 6.71 -11.15 6.30
N ASN A 294 6.30 -10.62 7.44
CA ASN A 294 5.43 -11.35 8.35
C ASN A 294 3.98 -11.43 7.83
N ALA A 295 3.52 -10.43 7.09
CA ALA A 295 2.25 -10.52 6.38
C ALA A 295 2.29 -11.61 5.30
N ILE A 296 3.38 -11.74 4.54
CA ILE A 296 3.57 -12.86 3.61
C ILE A 296 3.50 -14.21 4.34
N LYS A 297 4.15 -14.34 5.51
CA LYS A 297 4.05 -15.56 6.34
C LYS A 297 2.59 -15.87 6.68
N ALA A 298 1.85 -14.87 7.18
CA ALA A 298 0.46 -15.01 7.61
C ALA A 298 -0.52 -15.28 6.45
N GLY A 299 -0.28 -14.68 5.29
CA GLY A 299 -1.10 -14.86 4.08
C GLY A 299 -0.66 -16.05 3.23
N GLY A 300 0.55 -16.58 3.42
CA GLY A 300 1.12 -17.66 2.61
C GLY A 300 0.99 -19.05 3.25
N TRP A 301 1.03 -19.16 4.58
CA TRP A 301 1.01 -20.45 5.29
C TRP A 301 -0.03 -20.51 6.41
N VAL A 302 -0.63 -21.69 6.58
CA VAL A 302 -1.50 -22.00 7.70
C VAL A 302 -0.67 -22.12 8.98
N ASN A 303 -1.15 -21.51 10.07
CA ASN A 303 -0.56 -21.69 11.38
C ASN A 303 -0.50 -23.19 11.75
N LYS A 304 0.68 -23.66 12.20
CA LYS A 304 0.92 -25.07 12.58
C LYS A 304 -0.12 -25.63 13.55
N GLU A 305 -0.70 -24.80 14.42
CA GLU A 305 -1.80 -25.21 15.31
C GLU A 305 -3.05 -25.65 14.56
N ILE A 306 -3.44 -24.91 13.52
CA ILE A 306 -4.59 -25.24 12.69
C ILE A 306 -4.27 -26.51 11.88
N GLN A 307 -3.04 -26.64 11.36
CA GLN A 307 -2.62 -27.85 10.66
C GLN A 307 -2.72 -29.10 11.55
N ASN A 308 -2.30 -29.01 12.81
CA ASN A 308 -2.34 -30.14 13.74
C ASN A 308 -3.79 -30.53 14.09
N ARG A 309 -4.69 -29.56 14.33
CA ARG A 309 -6.11 -29.83 14.59
C ARG A 309 -6.82 -30.48 13.39
N THR A 310 -6.48 -30.09 12.16
CA THR A 310 -7.05 -30.71 10.94
C THR A 310 -6.52 -32.13 10.73
N LYS A 311 -5.25 -32.40 11.07
CA LYS A 311 -4.67 -33.75 10.99
C LYS A 311 -5.25 -34.70 12.04
N GLU A 312 -5.45 -34.22 13.27
CA GLU A 312 -6.09 -35.00 14.34
C GLU A 312 -7.55 -35.34 14.03
N SER A 313 -8.32 -34.35 13.55
CA SER A 313 -9.73 -34.56 13.16
C SER A 313 -9.89 -35.52 11.98
N SER A 314 -8.97 -35.49 11.00
CA SER A 314 -8.95 -36.41 9.86
C SER A 314 -8.57 -37.85 10.23
N GLN A 315 -7.84 -38.07 11.33
CA GLN A 315 -7.51 -39.41 11.83
C GLN A 315 -8.60 -40.02 12.70
N THR A 316 -9.47 -39.20 13.33
CA THR A 316 -10.61 -39.67 14.11
C THR A 316 -11.90 -39.87 13.32
N SER A 317 -12.01 -39.36 12.09
CA SER A 317 -13.21 -39.51 11.24
C SER A 317 -13.22 -40.83 10.47
N SER A 318 -13.22 -41.94 11.21
CA SER A 318 -13.72 -43.25 10.75
C SER A 318 -15.05 -43.56 11.42
N GLN A 319 -16.00 -42.62 11.47
CA GLN A 319 -17.39 -42.92 11.83
C GLN A 319 -18.37 -41.80 11.41
N THR A 320 -19.38 -42.22 10.66
CA THR A 320 -20.68 -41.58 10.36
C THR A 320 -20.71 -40.26 9.56
N SER A 321 -20.94 -40.45 8.27
CA SER A 321 -21.32 -39.46 7.25
C SER A 321 -22.75 -38.93 7.45
N SER A 322 -23.00 -38.03 8.41
CA SER A 322 -24.30 -37.33 8.48
C SER A 322 -24.29 -35.99 9.23
N GLN A 323 -23.20 -35.21 9.21
CA GLN A 323 -23.19 -33.86 9.80
C GLN A 323 -22.03 -33.01 9.25
N LYS A 324 -21.94 -32.87 7.92
CA LYS A 324 -21.09 -31.86 7.28
C LYS A 324 -21.92 -30.60 7.03
N SER A 325 -22.12 -29.79 8.07
CA SER A 325 -22.62 -28.42 7.91
C SER A 325 -21.45 -27.44 8.04
N SER A 326 -21.08 -26.85 6.90
CA SER A 326 -20.65 -25.45 6.78
C SER A 326 -19.31 -25.01 7.37
N GLN A 327 -18.31 -25.89 7.52
CA GLN A 327 -16.94 -25.42 7.70
C GLN A 327 -16.26 -25.43 6.32
N LYS A 328 -16.39 -24.32 5.58
CA LYS A 328 -15.70 -24.09 4.31
C LYS A 328 -14.20 -24.25 4.61
N MET A 329 -13.64 -25.40 4.26
CA MET A 329 -12.23 -25.70 4.51
C MET A 329 -11.42 -24.60 3.82
N VAL A 330 -10.51 -23.99 4.58
CA VAL A 330 -9.51 -23.15 3.96
C VAL A 330 -8.58 -24.10 3.21
N ASP A 331 -8.51 -23.97 1.89
CA ASP A 331 -7.73 -24.90 1.09
C ASP A 331 -6.23 -24.57 1.22
N TYR A 332 -5.42 -25.57 1.55
CA TYR A 332 -3.96 -25.49 1.62
C TYR A 332 -3.31 -26.81 1.16
N ASP A 333 -2.05 -26.75 0.73
CA ASP A 333 -1.31 -27.91 0.23
C ASP A 333 -0.62 -28.73 1.35
N GLU A 334 0.12 -29.76 0.96
CA GLU A 334 0.82 -30.64 1.91
C GLU A 334 1.90 -29.94 2.75
N HIS A 335 2.42 -28.80 2.28
CA HIS A 335 3.35 -27.94 3.00
C HIS A 335 2.63 -26.88 3.85
N GLY A 336 1.29 -26.86 3.81
CA GLY A 336 0.46 -25.91 4.53
C GLY A 336 0.41 -24.52 3.89
N ARG A 337 0.79 -24.39 2.62
CA ARG A 337 0.64 -23.15 1.87
C ARG A 337 -0.81 -22.96 1.44
N PHE A 338 -1.38 -21.78 1.62
CA PHE A 338 -2.75 -21.50 1.18
C PHE A 338 -2.90 -21.68 -0.33
N ILE A 339 -4.04 -22.20 -0.80
CA ILE A 339 -4.32 -22.24 -2.25
C ILE A 339 -4.50 -20.84 -2.81
N LYS A 340 -5.16 -19.94 -2.07
CA LYS A 340 -5.23 -18.52 -2.39
C LYS A 340 -5.04 -17.72 -1.11
N GLY A 341 -3.97 -16.94 -1.09
CA GLY A 341 -3.54 -16.12 0.02
C GLY A 341 -3.24 -14.71 -0.46
N GLY A 342 -3.35 -13.74 0.44
CA GLY A 342 -3.14 -12.35 0.10
C GLY A 342 -2.65 -11.54 1.30
N LEU A 343 -2.33 -10.28 1.01
CA LEU A 343 -2.01 -9.28 1.99
C LEU A 343 -2.73 -7.98 1.69
N ILE A 344 -2.98 -7.23 2.74
CA ILE A 344 -3.58 -5.89 2.68
C ILE A 344 -2.54 -4.94 3.24
N ARG A 345 -2.30 -3.86 2.49
CA ARG A 345 -1.46 -2.74 2.92
C ARG A 345 -2.34 -1.70 3.58
N PHE A 346 -1.89 -1.17 4.70
CA PHE A 346 -2.58 -0.17 5.51
C PHE A 346 -1.70 1.05 5.72
N ALA A 347 -2.34 2.22 5.79
CA ALA A 347 -1.82 3.36 6.53
C ALA A 347 -2.30 3.23 7.98
N ILE A 348 -1.38 3.29 8.95
CA ILE A 348 -1.71 3.26 10.37
C ILE A 348 -1.25 4.53 11.08
N PHE A 349 -2.07 5.00 12.04
CA PHE A 349 -1.86 6.23 12.83
C PHE A 349 -1.60 5.88 14.30
N PRO A 350 -0.36 5.52 14.66
CA PRO A 350 -0.05 4.96 15.96
C PRO A 350 -0.19 5.95 17.14
N GLY A 351 -0.13 7.26 16.91
CA GLY A 351 -0.25 8.29 17.94
C GLY A 351 0.82 8.13 19.04
N ASN A 352 0.42 8.32 20.31
CA ASN A 352 1.34 8.12 21.42
C ASN A 352 1.65 6.63 21.61
N THR A 353 2.80 6.19 21.12
CA THR A 353 3.19 4.78 21.02
C THR A 353 4.01 4.31 22.21
N LYS A 354 3.60 3.21 22.86
CA LYS A 354 4.45 2.49 23.82
C LYS A 354 5.42 1.59 23.08
N VAL A 355 6.72 1.83 23.21
CA VAL A 355 7.74 0.88 22.75
C VAL A 355 8.05 -0.12 23.85
N THR A 356 7.94 -1.40 23.53
CA THR A 356 8.16 -2.49 24.50
C THR A 356 9.54 -3.11 24.34
N THR A 357 10.15 -3.47 25.46
CA THR A 357 11.48 -4.10 25.52
C THR A 357 11.43 -5.34 26.41
N ASN A 358 12.35 -6.28 26.21
CA ASN A 358 12.51 -7.44 27.09
C ASN A 358 13.70 -7.26 28.05
N CYS A 359 13.68 -6.20 28.87
CA CYS A 359 14.73 -5.94 29.86
C CYS A 359 14.45 -6.65 31.19
N LEU A 360 15.49 -7.10 31.90
CA LEU A 360 15.37 -7.74 33.22
C LEU A 360 14.73 -6.84 34.29
N GLU A 361 14.86 -5.52 34.11
CA GLU A 361 14.31 -4.50 35.02
C GLU A 361 12.80 -4.26 34.80
N ASN A 362 12.24 -4.74 33.67
CA ASN A 362 10.83 -4.56 33.38
C ASN A 362 9.98 -5.41 34.33
N SER A 363 8.91 -4.82 34.84
CA SER A 363 7.93 -5.56 35.63
C SER A 363 7.29 -6.66 34.80
N THR A 364 7.16 -7.84 35.38
CA THR A 364 6.44 -8.96 34.76
C THR A 364 4.95 -8.65 34.61
N ASP A 365 4.35 -9.13 33.53
CA ASP A 365 2.92 -9.10 33.28
C ASP A 365 2.17 -9.86 34.38
N LYS A 366 1.32 -9.13 35.10
CA LYS A 366 0.48 -9.64 36.20
C LYS A 366 -0.96 -9.88 35.75
N SER A 367 -1.23 -9.77 34.45
CA SER A 367 -2.57 -9.98 33.92
C SER A 367 -3.10 -11.36 34.28
N ARG A 368 -4.40 -11.43 34.57
CA ARG A 368 -5.03 -12.71 34.96
C ARG A 368 -4.85 -13.76 33.87
N ILE A 369 -4.92 -13.34 32.60
CA ILE A 369 -4.72 -14.21 31.44
C ILE A 369 -3.32 -14.81 31.44
N THR A 370 -2.28 -13.99 31.64
CA THR A 370 -0.89 -14.47 31.71
C THR A 370 -0.69 -15.41 32.89
N GLN A 371 -1.24 -15.10 34.06
CA GLN A 371 -1.14 -16.00 35.22
C GLN A 371 -1.80 -17.36 34.95
N ASN A 372 -3.00 -17.38 34.37
CA ASN A 372 -3.68 -18.62 33.99
C ASN A 372 -2.86 -19.44 32.96
N MET A 373 -2.20 -18.79 31.99
CA MET A 373 -1.33 -19.49 31.03
C MET A 373 -0.09 -20.09 31.69
N LEU A 374 0.44 -19.44 32.74
CA LEU A 374 1.60 -19.93 33.49
C LEU A 374 1.26 -21.10 34.44
N GLU A 375 -0.02 -21.34 34.71
CA GLU A 375 -0.51 -22.51 35.46
C GLU A 375 -0.66 -23.76 34.58
N LEU A 376 -0.59 -23.61 33.24
CA LEU A 376 -0.65 -24.74 32.30
C LEU A 376 0.63 -25.59 32.36
N ASP A 377 0.55 -26.80 31.80
CA ASP A 377 1.70 -27.69 31.69
C ASP A 377 2.84 -27.03 30.90
N SER A 378 4.07 -27.13 31.42
CA SER A 378 5.26 -26.50 30.84
C SER A 378 5.59 -26.90 29.39
N SER A 379 5.06 -28.03 28.93
CA SER A 379 5.19 -28.51 27.56
C SER A 379 4.25 -27.81 26.56
N THR A 380 3.21 -27.13 27.06
CA THR A 380 2.25 -26.42 26.22
C THR A 380 2.90 -25.22 25.52
N MET A 381 2.35 -24.85 24.36
CA MET A 381 2.85 -23.68 23.63
C MET A 381 2.46 -22.39 24.37
N GLU A 382 1.26 -22.38 24.95
CA GLU A 382 0.68 -21.28 25.72
C GLU A 382 1.56 -20.94 26.93
N TYR A 383 1.96 -21.94 27.72
CA TYR A 383 2.90 -21.73 28.82
C TYR A 383 4.22 -21.13 28.33
N ARG A 384 4.82 -21.71 27.28
CA ARG A 384 6.12 -21.25 26.75
C ARG A 384 6.03 -19.82 26.22
N ASN A 385 4.96 -19.48 25.49
CA ASN A 385 4.70 -18.14 24.97
C ASN A 385 4.49 -17.14 26.11
N ALA A 386 3.69 -17.48 27.13
CA ALA A 386 3.47 -16.62 28.29
C ALA A 386 4.78 -16.41 29.07
N ARG A 387 5.55 -17.47 29.31
CA ARG A 387 6.82 -17.43 30.04
C ARG A 387 7.86 -16.57 29.32
N ASN A 388 8.02 -16.76 28.02
CA ASN A 388 9.01 -16.03 27.22
C ASN A 388 8.63 -14.57 26.99
N ALA A 389 7.33 -14.25 26.97
CA ALA A 389 6.83 -12.89 26.76
C ALA A 389 6.50 -12.13 28.05
N ILE A 390 6.75 -12.72 29.23
CA ILE A 390 6.22 -12.21 30.49
C ILE A 390 6.65 -10.78 30.82
N ARG A 391 7.79 -10.28 30.31
CA ARG A 391 8.27 -8.93 30.63
C ARG A 391 7.82 -7.83 29.68
N PHE A 392 7.28 -8.20 28.52
CA PHE A 392 6.84 -7.24 27.52
C PHE A 392 5.37 -7.40 27.12
N SER A 393 4.74 -8.52 27.47
CA SER A 393 3.29 -8.70 27.30
C SER A 393 2.47 -7.83 28.25
N ASP A 394 1.25 -7.52 27.84
CA ASP A 394 0.25 -6.79 28.62
C ASP A 394 -1.15 -7.25 28.16
N ARG A 395 -1.53 -8.48 28.52
CA ARG A 395 -2.77 -9.10 28.00
C ARG A 395 -4.06 -8.50 28.56
N ASP A 396 -3.98 -7.80 29.70
CA ASP A 396 -5.09 -7.00 30.24
C ASP A 396 -5.12 -5.58 29.64
N ALA A 397 -4.20 -5.27 28.72
CA ALA A 397 -4.12 -4.03 27.96
C ALA A 397 -4.11 -2.75 28.79
N LEU A 398 -3.38 -2.77 29.91
CA LEU A 398 -3.25 -1.61 30.80
C LEU A 398 -2.56 -0.43 30.11
N TRP A 399 -1.75 -0.70 29.08
CA TRP A 399 -1.13 0.32 28.22
C TRP A 399 -2.14 1.32 27.64
N THR A 400 -3.38 0.91 27.38
CA THR A 400 -4.41 1.77 26.75
C THR A 400 -4.84 2.95 27.61
N GLN A 401 -4.50 2.95 28.89
CA GLN A 401 -4.74 4.07 29.81
C GLN A 401 -3.85 5.27 29.51
N LYS A 402 -2.72 5.07 28.82
CA LYS A 402 -1.70 6.11 28.59
C LYS A 402 -1.28 6.27 27.13
N TYR A 403 -1.47 5.22 26.32
CA TYR A 403 -0.96 5.14 24.96
C TYR A 403 -2.07 4.82 23.97
N ASP A 404 -1.87 5.23 22.73
CA ASP A 404 -2.79 5.00 21.60
C ASP A 404 -2.38 3.77 20.78
N SER A 405 -1.14 3.31 20.95
CA SER A 405 -0.65 2.09 20.33
C SER A 405 0.53 1.49 21.09
N VAL A 406 0.91 0.27 20.69
CA VAL A 406 2.11 -0.42 21.15
C VAL A 406 2.93 -0.88 19.96
N TYR A 407 4.24 -0.68 20.02
CA TYR A 407 5.21 -1.26 19.10
C TYR A 407 6.05 -2.33 19.80
N VAL A 408 6.16 -3.49 19.15
CA VAL A 408 6.97 -4.63 19.56
C VAL A 408 8.00 -4.89 18.47
N GLY A 409 9.23 -4.40 18.68
CA GLY A 409 10.34 -4.62 17.76
C GLY A 409 10.98 -6.00 17.92
N PRO A 410 11.93 -6.36 17.03
CA PRO A 410 12.74 -7.56 17.19
C PRO A 410 13.49 -7.53 18.52
N MET A 411 13.35 -8.58 19.33
CA MET A 411 14.01 -8.68 20.63
C MET A 411 14.34 -10.12 21.00
N GLY A 412 15.39 -10.29 21.80
CA GLY A 412 15.73 -11.57 22.41
C GLY A 412 14.73 -11.95 23.51
N LEU A 413 14.35 -13.21 23.56
CA LEU A 413 13.50 -13.82 24.56
C LEU A 413 14.36 -14.39 25.70
N ASP A 414 13.75 -14.65 26.85
CA ASP A 414 14.44 -15.19 28.04
C ASP A 414 15.06 -16.58 27.81
N ASN A 415 14.62 -17.31 26.79
CA ASN A 415 15.16 -18.61 26.40
C ASN A 415 16.33 -18.52 25.39
N GLY A 416 16.74 -17.30 25.00
CA GLY A 416 17.81 -17.06 24.03
C GLY A 416 17.37 -16.99 22.57
N ASP A 417 16.09 -17.29 22.27
CA ASP A 417 15.54 -17.15 20.92
C ASP A 417 15.19 -15.68 20.61
N THR A 418 14.96 -15.37 19.33
CA THR A 418 14.41 -14.06 18.92
C THR A 418 12.90 -14.14 18.78
N TYR A 419 12.18 -13.10 19.19
CA TYR A 419 10.74 -12.99 18.98
C TYR A 419 10.40 -12.91 17.48
N GLN A 420 9.88 -14.01 16.92
CA GLN A 420 9.72 -14.21 15.48
C GLN A 420 8.52 -13.48 14.85
N GLU A 421 7.59 -12.98 15.65
CA GLU A 421 6.42 -12.25 15.13
C GLU A 421 6.70 -10.74 15.00
N ALA A 422 7.86 -10.26 15.49
CA ALA A 422 8.25 -8.87 15.32
C ALA A 422 8.62 -8.54 13.86
N PRO A 423 8.40 -7.29 13.42
CA PRO A 423 7.78 -6.20 14.17
C PRO A 423 6.25 -6.35 14.28
N VAL A 424 5.68 -5.89 15.39
CA VAL A 424 4.22 -5.84 15.59
C VAL A 424 3.79 -4.44 16.03
N TRP A 425 2.78 -3.89 15.36
CA TRP A 425 2.05 -2.71 15.81
C TRP A 425 0.68 -3.13 16.33
N VAL A 426 0.28 -2.58 17.47
CA VAL A 426 -1.02 -2.81 18.08
C VAL A 426 -1.72 -1.48 18.26
N LEU A 427 -2.85 -1.27 17.58
CA LEU A 427 -3.62 -0.02 17.64
C LEU A 427 -4.79 -0.17 18.60
N LYS A 428 -5.07 0.89 19.36
CA LYS A 428 -6.12 0.91 20.38
C LYS A 428 -7.51 1.01 19.75
N ASN A 429 -7.67 1.87 18.76
CA ASN A 429 -8.95 2.19 18.16
C ASN A 429 -9.00 1.83 16.67
N TYR A 430 -10.21 1.59 16.18
CA TYR A 430 -10.45 1.18 14.80
C TYR A 430 -10.08 2.26 13.78
N GLU A 431 -10.35 3.54 14.08
CA GLU A 431 -10.09 4.64 13.16
C GLU A 431 -8.59 4.85 12.87
N GLN A 432 -7.70 4.26 13.65
CA GLN A 432 -6.24 4.37 13.45
C GLN A 432 -5.73 3.57 12.25
N GLN A 433 -6.57 2.87 11.49
CA GLN A 433 -6.20 2.11 10.30
C GLN A 433 -6.99 2.56 9.07
N THR A 434 -6.32 2.59 7.93
CA THR A 434 -6.92 2.85 6.62
C THR A 434 -6.36 1.83 5.63
N PRO A 435 -7.17 0.88 5.14
CA PRO A 435 -6.73 -0.01 4.06
C PRO A 435 -6.36 0.82 2.84
N LEU A 436 -5.32 0.41 2.12
CA LEU A 436 -4.82 1.12 0.93
C LEU A 436 -4.92 0.24 -0.31
N THR A 437 -4.33 -0.95 -0.24
CA THR A 437 -4.27 -1.86 -1.40
C THR A 437 -4.36 -3.31 -0.98
N ILE A 438 -4.88 -4.12 -1.89
CA ILE A 438 -5.04 -5.56 -1.73
C ILE A 438 -4.17 -6.27 -2.75
N HIS A 439 -3.45 -7.29 -2.30
CA HIS A 439 -2.56 -8.06 -3.16
C HIS A 439 -2.75 -9.55 -2.96
N SER A 440 -2.84 -10.30 -4.07
CA SER A 440 -2.67 -11.75 -4.06
C SER A 440 -1.18 -12.07 -3.91
N ILE A 441 -0.83 -13.16 -3.23
CA ILE A 441 0.57 -13.59 -3.09
C ILE A 441 0.96 -14.49 -4.27
N ASP A 442 2.13 -14.28 -4.87
CA ASP A 442 2.66 -15.16 -5.90
C ASP A 442 3.15 -16.48 -5.28
N LYS A 443 2.33 -17.51 -5.42
CA LYS A 443 2.61 -18.85 -4.88
C LYS A 443 3.87 -19.48 -5.45
N ARG A 444 4.32 -19.08 -6.65
CA ARG A 444 5.57 -19.56 -7.26
C ARG A 444 6.79 -19.14 -6.44
N THR A 445 6.65 -18.10 -5.62
CA THR A 445 7.71 -17.58 -4.76
C THR A 445 7.70 -18.21 -3.36
N LEU A 446 6.62 -18.91 -2.99
CA LEU A 446 6.48 -19.56 -1.69
C LEU A 446 7.19 -20.91 -1.65
N LYS A 447 8.22 -21.02 -0.81
CA LYS A 447 8.92 -22.28 -0.53
C LYS A 447 8.11 -23.18 0.42
N GLU A 448 8.60 -24.40 0.64
CA GLU A 448 7.99 -25.35 1.60
C GLU A 448 7.91 -24.78 3.01
N THR A 449 8.92 -24.01 3.42
CA THR A 449 8.97 -23.31 4.70
C THR A 449 9.22 -21.82 4.49
N TRP A 450 8.61 -20.99 5.34
CA TRP A 450 8.85 -19.56 5.32
C TRP A 450 10.21 -19.23 5.95
N SER A 451 10.90 -18.28 5.33
CA SER A 451 12.12 -17.65 5.83
C SER A 451 12.02 -16.15 5.60
N ARG A 452 12.32 -15.35 6.63
CA ARG A 452 12.27 -13.89 6.55
C ARG A 452 13.21 -13.28 5.51
N GLU A 453 14.30 -13.97 5.20
CA GLU A 453 15.34 -13.52 4.25
C GLU A 453 15.01 -13.82 2.78
N ASP A 454 13.94 -14.57 2.53
CA ASP A 454 13.54 -14.91 1.18
C ASP A 454 12.80 -13.77 0.47
N LYS A 455 12.92 -13.76 -0.86
CA LYS A 455 12.20 -12.81 -1.72
C LYS A 455 10.85 -13.40 -2.11
N TYR A 456 9.79 -12.82 -1.55
CA TYR A 456 8.42 -13.14 -1.91
C TYR A 456 7.79 -11.99 -2.68
N TYR A 457 6.99 -12.32 -3.68
CA TYR A 457 6.32 -11.34 -4.53
C TYR A 457 4.80 -11.46 -4.39
N ILE A 458 4.13 -10.34 -4.59
CA ILE A 458 2.71 -10.34 -4.93
C ILE A 458 2.53 -10.92 -6.35
N TYR A 459 1.34 -11.48 -6.62
CA TYR A 459 1.00 -12.11 -7.90
C TYR A 459 0.90 -11.09 -9.00
#